data_AF-A0A2S5DM31-F1
#
_entry.id   AF-A0A2S5DM31-F1
#
_cell.length_a   1.000
_cell.length_b   1.000
_cell.length_c   1.000
_cell.angle_alpha   90.00
_cell.angle_beta   90.00
_cell.angle_gamma   90.00
#
_symmetry.space_group_name_H-M   'P 1'
#
loop_
_entity.id
_entity.type
_entity.pdbx_description
1 polymer ?
#
loop_
_entity_poly.entity_id
_entity_poly.type
_entity_poly.pdbx_seq_one_letter_code
_entity_poly.pdbx_strand_id
1 'polypeptide(L)'
;MAADLTLSVCRDVRRAPRSFHMSKTDEAAEQLRVAIMQQGRFGRRCAHCDFAFGNSEDFELHNVDGDHANLAMDNLEPVCELCHAVYHVDLLSRKWPDDAGKIIFVPELSQAELNNLLQAIFYAAAVQMRPSDAAESSQQSALPPSIRPHLVYKALSDRALQLDGTRMSEPVSLADPFVLARVLAEMDDDTYARRDVLLAGARWLAPWDVFVGKAQAWDRDGAAFSRLDLSTWESIAGNRG
;
A
#
# COMPACT_ATOMS: atom_id res chain seq x y z
N MET A 1 5.95 -16.68 10.74
CA MET A 1 4.84 -15.99 10.04
C MET A 1 5.13 -14.51 10.16
N ALA A 2 5.10 -13.75 9.06
CA ALA A 2 5.20 -12.29 9.14
C ALA A 2 4.03 -11.78 10.00
N ALA A 3 4.29 -10.83 10.91
CA ALA A 3 3.23 -10.22 11.70
C ALA A 3 2.23 -9.51 10.76
N ASP A 4 0.93 -9.63 11.03
CA ASP A 4 -0.10 -8.93 10.24
C ASP A 4 0.10 -7.42 10.39
N LEU A 5 0.08 -6.71 9.26
CA LEU A 5 0.21 -5.26 9.23
C LEU A 5 -1.02 -4.64 9.89
N THR A 6 -0.82 -4.03 11.05
CA THR A 6 -1.91 -3.48 11.87
C THR A 6 -1.97 -1.97 11.74
N LEU A 7 -3.15 -1.44 11.43
CA LEU A 7 -3.42 0.00 11.36
C LEU A 7 -2.96 0.69 12.66
N SER A 8 -2.11 1.71 12.52
CA SER A 8 -1.56 2.43 13.66
C SER A 8 -1.31 3.90 13.35
N VAL A 9 -0.99 4.64 14.41
CA VAL A 9 -0.56 6.04 14.38
C VAL A 9 0.66 6.24 15.26
N CYS A 10 1.44 7.29 15.03
CA CYS A 10 2.49 7.67 15.96
C CYS A 10 1.91 8.53 17.12
N ARG A 11 1.87 7.97 18.34
CA ARG A 11 1.36 8.68 19.54
C ARG A 11 2.44 9.48 20.29
N ASP A 12 3.73 9.19 20.05
CA ASP A 12 4.85 9.91 20.66
C ASP A 12 5.54 10.81 19.63
N VAL A 13 5.34 12.12 19.77
CA VAL A 13 5.90 13.15 18.87
C VAL A 13 7.43 13.09 18.79
N ARG A 14 8.12 12.58 19.82
CA ARG A 14 9.59 12.44 19.81
C ARG A 14 10.07 11.36 18.84
N ARG A 15 9.22 10.35 18.63
CA ARG A 15 9.46 9.21 17.73
C ARG A 15 8.84 9.41 16.36
N ALA A 16 8.04 10.46 16.18
CA ALA A 16 7.33 10.72 14.94
C ALA A 16 8.30 11.02 13.79
N PRO A 17 7.95 10.64 12.55
CA PRO A 17 8.71 11.05 11.38
C PRO A 17 8.68 12.58 11.31
N ARG A 18 9.85 13.22 11.38
CA ARG A 18 9.97 14.68 11.23
C ARG A 18 9.61 15.05 9.79
N SER A 19 9.08 16.26 9.59
CA SER A 19 8.83 16.78 8.24
C SER A 19 10.11 16.70 7.41
N PHE A 20 10.03 16.10 6.21
CA PHE A 20 11.15 15.83 5.29
C PHE A 20 12.19 14.80 5.75
N HIS A 21 12.05 14.21 6.94
CA HIS A 21 12.93 13.11 7.35
C HIS A 21 12.69 11.92 6.45
N MET A 22 13.77 11.39 5.89
CA MET A 22 13.73 10.29 4.94
C MET A 22 13.04 10.62 3.62
N SER A 23 12.81 11.89 3.28
CA SER A 23 12.33 12.22 1.93
C SER A 23 13.41 11.94 0.88
N LYS A 24 13.02 11.90 -0.40
CA LYS A 24 13.97 11.79 -1.52
C LYS A 24 14.92 12.98 -1.66
N THR A 25 14.68 14.07 -0.94
CA THR A 25 15.54 15.27 -0.94
C THR A 25 16.54 15.27 0.22
N ASP A 26 16.50 14.26 1.09
CA ASP A 26 17.43 14.07 2.20
C ASP A 26 18.56 13.14 1.75
N GLU A 27 19.75 13.71 1.51
CA GLU A 27 20.92 12.96 1.01
C GLU A 27 21.35 11.86 1.97
N ALA A 28 21.24 12.09 3.29
CA ALA A 28 21.58 11.09 4.30
C ALA A 28 20.61 9.91 4.26
N ALA A 29 19.32 10.19 4.02
CA ALA A 29 18.33 9.13 3.85
C ALA A 29 18.52 8.33 2.57
N GLU A 30 18.96 8.97 1.49
CA GLU A 30 19.27 8.28 0.24
C GLU A 30 20.46 7.34 0.40
N GLN A 31 21.53 7.79 1.06
CA GLN A 31 22.66 6.92 1.40
C GLN A 31 22.22 5.73 2.26
N LEU A 32 21.28 5.95 3.19
CA LEU A 32 20.73 4.89 4.03
C LEU A 32 19.89 3.89 3.24
N ARG A 33 19.05 4.33 2.28
CA ARG A 33 18.32 3.44 1.35
C ARG A 33 19.27 2.55 0.56
N VAL A 34 20.30 3.15 -0.02
CA VAL A 34 21.33 2.43 -0.78
C VAL A 34 22.02 1.39 0.11
N ALA A 35 22.42 1.77 1.32
CA ALA A 35 23.07 0.86 2.26
C ALA A 35 22.15 -0.33 2.62
N ILE A 36 20.88 -0.09 2.92
CA ILE A 36 19.89 -1.14 3.25
C ILE A 36 19.70 -2.09 2.08
N MET A 37 19.62 -1.57 0.85
CA MET A 37 19.49 -2.42 -0.36
C MET A 37 20.75 -3.24 -0.62
N GLN A 38 21.93 -2.66 -0.44
CA GLN A 38 23.22 -3.35 -0.65
C GLN A 38 23.49 -4.48 0.34
N GLN A 39 22.88 -4.46 1.53
CA GLN A 39 22.96 -5.59 2.48
C GLN A 39 22.40 -6.89 1.90
N GLY A 40 21.50 -6.82 0.91
CA GLY A 40 20.89 -7.99 0.27
C GLY A 40 19.91 -8.77 1.15
N ARG A 41 19.73 -8.41 2.43
CA ARG A 41 18.84 -9.05 3.41
C ARG A 41 17.41 -9.26 2.88
N PHE A 42 16.92 -8.31 2.09
CA PHE A 42 15.55 -8.30 1.58
C PHE A 42 15.43 -8.61 0.08
N GLY A 43 16.54 -8.87 -0.63
CA GLY A 43 16.50 -9.19 -2.06
C GLY A 43 15.79 -8.13 -2.94
N ARG A 44 15.83 -6.85 -2.55
CA ARG A 44 15.06 -5.73 -3.15
C ARG A 44 13.54 -5.97 -3.16
N ARG A 45 13.01 -6.44 -2.03
CA ARG A 45 11.58 -6.69 -1.82
C ARG A 45 11.08 -5.99 -0.56
N CYS A 46 9.79 -5.69 -0.56
CA CYS A 46 9.09 -5.21 0.63
C CYS A 46 9.18 -6.26 1.74
N ALA A 47 9.63 -5.86 2.93
CA ALA A 47 9.76 -6.75 4.07
C ALA A 47 8.43 -7.36 4.56
N HIS A 48 7.28 -6.74 4.20
CA HIS A 48 5.96 -7.17 4.68
C HIS A 48 5.11 -7.91 3.65
N CYS A 49 5.04 -7.43 2.41
CA CYS A 49 4.21 -8.05 1.36
C CYS A 49 5.04 -8.71 0.25
N ASP A 50 6.36 -8.74 0.34
CA ASP A 50 7.26 -9.34 -0.66
C ASP A 50 7.18 -8.72 -2.07
N PHE A 51 6.51 -7.56 -2.21
CA PHE A 51 6.49 -6.81 -3.46
C PHE A 51 7.92 -6.51 -3.92
N ALA A 52 8.30 -7.00 -5.10
CA ALA A 52 9.62 -6.79 -5.66
C ALA A 52 9.73 -5.38 -6.26
N PHE A 53 10.71 -4.61 -5.79
CA PHE A 53 10.92 -3.24 -6.25
C PHE A 53 11.55 -3.16 -7.65
N GLY A 54 12.17 -4.25 -8.13
CA GLY A 54 12.98 -4.19 -9.34
C GLY A 54 14.13 -3.20 -9.14
N ASN A 55 14.37 -2.33 -10.10
CA ASN A 55 15.31 -1.21 -10.02
C ASN A 55 14.66 0.08 -9.49
N SER A 56 13.39 0.03 -9.07
CA SER A 56 12.72 1.20 -8.51
C SER A 56 13.29 1.54 -7.13
N GLU A 57 13.43 2.85 -6.88
CA GLU A 57 13.73 3.42 -5.56
C GLU A 57 12.44 3.97 -4.89
N ASP A 58 11.26 3.57 -5.40
CA ASP A 58 9.95 3.90 -4.84
C ASP A 58 9.59 2.96 -3.67
N PHE A 59 10.36 3.05 -2.59
CA PHE A 59 10.10 2.41 -1.32
C PHE A 59 10.44 3.33 -0.15
N GLU A 60 9.85 3.04 1.00
CA GLU A 60 10.09 3.74 2.26
C GLU A 60 10.98 2.86 3.16
N LEU A 61 11.67 3.46 4.11
CA LEU A 61 12.34 2.72 5.18
C LEU A 61 11.48 2.82 6.44
N HIS A 62 11.18 1.66 7.03
CA HIS A 62 10.40 1.55 8.24
C HIS A 62 11.29 1.21 9.44
N ASN A 63 11.13 1.95 10.53
CA ASN A 63 11.72 1.64 11.83
C ASN A 63 10.87 0.58 12.54
N VAL A 64 11.42 -0.63 12.75
CA VAL A 64 10.70 -1.76 13.35
C VAL A 64 10.22 -1.45 14.78
N ASP A 65 11.00 -0.68 15.54
CA ASP A 65 10.64 -0.23 16.88
C ASP A 65 9.70 1.00 16.90
N GLY A 66 9.35 1.54 15.74
CA GLY A 66 8.55 2.75 15.57
C GLY A 66 9.25 4.05 15.99
N ASP A 67 10.54 4.01 16.35
CA ASP A 67 11.34 5.18 16.70
C ASP A 67 12.16 5.65 15.49
N HIS A 68 11.69 6.73 14.85
CA HIS A 68 12.35 7.29 13.67
C HIS A 68 13.72 7.92 13.97
N ALA A 69 14.10 8.09 15.25
CA ALA A 69 15.45 8.48 15.63
C ALA A 69 16.44 7.30 15.64
N ASN A 70 15.95 6.05 15.70
CA ASN A 70 16.78 4.86 15.72
C ASN A 70 17.09 4.35 14.30
N LEU A 71 18.15 4.89 13.69
CA LEU A 71 18.60 4.54 12.35
C LEU A 71 19.57 3.33 12.31
N ALA A 72 19.54 2.47 13.33
CA ALA A 72 20.32 1.23 13.31
C ALA A 72 19.89 0.36 12.13
N MET A 73 20.86 -0.20 11.40
CA MET A 73 20.57 -0.93 10.14
C MET A 73 19.67 -2.16 10.33
N ASP A 74 19.76 -2.82 11.48
CA ASP A 74 18.91 -3.95 11.82
C ASP A 74 17.47 -3.55 12.17
N ASN A 75 17.27 -2.31 12.64
CA ASN A 75 15.97 -1.69 12.91
C ASN A 75 15.25 -1.16 11.66
N LEU A 76 15.91 -1.16 10.49
CA LEU A 76 15.37 -0.58 9.26
C LEU A 76 14.98 -1.64 8.25
N GLU A 77 13.74 -1.56 7.77
CA GLU A 77 13.19 -2.46 6.76
C GLU A 77 12.73 -1.68 5.53
N PRO A 78 13.06 -2.11 4.30
CA PRO A 78 12.50 -1.52 3.12
C PRO A 78 11.09 -2.02 2.89
N VAL A 79 10.16 -1.09 2.72
CA VAL A 79 8.73 -1.37 2.64
C VAL A 79 8.09 -0.60 1.50
N CYS A 80 7.13 -1.22 0.79
CA CYS A 80 6.37 -0.49 -0.21
C CYS A 80 5.47 0.55 0.47
N GLU A 81 5.11 1.61 -0.26
CA GLU A 81 4.26 2.67 0.27
C GLU A 81 2.91 2.18 0.79
N LEU A 82 2.37 1.08 0.21
CA LEU A 82 1.14 0.46 0.68
C LEU A 82 1.28 -0.14 2.08
N CYS A 83 2.40 -0.80 2.37
CA CYS A 83 2.63 -1.40 3.68
C CYS A 83 3.03 -0.34 4.70
N HIS A 84 3.85 0.63 4.31
CA HIS A 84 4.31 1.69 5.20
C HIS A 84 3.15 2.57 5.72
N ALA A 85 2.22 2.92 4.83
CA ALA A 85 1.06 3.76 5.13
C ALA A 85 0.19 3.24 6.28
N VAL A 86 0.13 1.93 6.46
CA VAL A 86 -0.65 1.27 7.52
C VAL A 86 -0.15 1.66 8.91
N TYR A 87 1.15 1.92 9.06
CA TYR A 87 1.74 2.32 10.33
C TYR A 87 1.47 3.79 10.70
N HIS A 88 1.06 4.59 9.71
CA HIS A 88 0.97 6.04 9.77
C HIS A 88 -0.36 6.55 9.19
N VAL A 89 -1.46 5.98 9.66
CA VAL A 89 -2.82 6.34 9.21
C VAL A 89 -3.09 7.84 9.43
N ASP A 90 -2.48 8.43 10.47
CA ASP A 90 -2.53 9.86 10.80
C ASP A 90 -1.89 10.77 9.74
N LEU A 91 -1.04 10.24 8.86
CA LEU A 91 -0.34 11.01 7.85
C LEU A 91 -0.98 10.90 6.46
N LEU A 92 -2.00 10.05 6.28
CA LEU A 92 -2.57 9.75 4.96
C LEU A 92 -3.19 10.98 4.30
N SER A 93 -4.00 11.76 5.02
CA SER A 93 -4.61 12.99 4.50
C SER A 93 -3.58 14.09 4.21
N ARG A 94 -2.39 14.03 4.83
CA ARG A 94 -1.28 14.93 4.49
C ARG A 94 -0.51 14.43 3.26
N LYS A 95 -0.32 13.11 3.14
CA LYS A 95 0.40 12.49 2.02
C LYS A 95 -0.42 12.53 0.72
N TRP A 96 -1.74 12.33 0.82
CA TRP A 96 -2.70 12.34 -0.28
C TRP A 96 -3.93 13.18 0.08
N PRO A 97 -3.86 14.52 -0.09
CA PRO A 97 -4.90 15.44 0.36
C PRO A 97 -6.21 15.33 -0.42
N ASP A 98 -6.14 14.94 -1.70
CA ASP A 98 -7.32 14.80 -2.55
C ASP A 98 -8.06 13.48 -2.32
N ASP A 99 -7.33 12.41 -1.99
CA ASP A 99 -7.87 11.09 -1.67
C ASP A 99 -6.90 10.31 -0.77
N ALA A 100 -7.21 10.22 0.53
CA ALA A 100 -6.41 9.48 1.51
C ALA A 100 -6.63 7.95 1.47
N GLY A 101 -7.47 7.46 0.55
CA GLY A 101 -8.01 6.11 0.58
C GLY A 101 -9.10 5.95 1.62
N LYS A 102 -9.41 4.70 1.96
CA LYS A 102 -10.52 4.36 2.88
C LYS A 102 -10.15 3.22 3.80
N ILE A 103 -10.75 3.18 4.99
CA ILE A 103 -10.77 1.97 5.80
C ILE A 103 -11.92 1.11 5.30
N ILE A 104 -11.68 -0.19 5.15
CA ILE A 104 -12.65 -1.18 4.68
C ILE A 104 -12.68 -2.39 5.63
N PHE A 105 -13.77 -3.14 5.64
CA PHE A 105 -13.85 -4.40 6.38
C PHE A 105 -13.65 -5.61 5.45
N VAL A 106 -12.49 -6.27 5.59
CA VAL A 106 -12.07 -7.46 4.84
C VAL A 106 -11.33 -8.40 5.81
N PRO A 107 -12.05 -9.17 6.65
CA PRO A 107 -11.44 -10.14 7.56
C PRO A 107 -10.80 -11.34 6.85
N GLU A 108 -11.16 -11.58 5.58
CA GLU A 108 -10.70 -12.72 4.81
C GLU A 108 -9.27 -12.55 4.26
N LEU A 109 -8.73 -11.32 4.28
CA LEU A 109 -7.37 -11.01 3.83
C LEU A 109 -6.61 -10.27 4.95
N SER A 110 -5.36 -10.64 5.17
CA SER A 110 -4.40 -9.78 5.88
C SER A 110 -4.18 -8.48 5.10
N GLN A 111 -3.66 -7.46 5.76
CA GLN A 111 -3.35 -6.20 5.08
C GLN A 111 -2.21 -6.39 4.06
N ALA A 112 -1.26 -7.29 4.31
CA ALA A 112 -0.20 -7.63 3.34
C ALA A 112 -0.74 -8.32 2.08
N GLU A 113 -1.70 -9.25 2.24
CA GLU A 113 -2.38 -9.91 1.10
C GLU A 113 -3.23 -8.92 0.32
N LEU A 114 -3.99 -8.05 1.00
CA LEU A 114 -4.72 -6.97 0.36
C LEU A 114 -3.78 -6.06 -0.44
N ASN A 115 -2.65 -5.65 0.15
CA ASN A 115 -1.66 -4.82 -0.53
C ASN A 115 -1.14 -5.50 -1.80
N ASN A 116 -0.81 -6.78 -1.77
CA ASN A 116 -0.40 -7.52 -2.97
C ASN A 116 -1.49 -7.60 -4.04
N LEU A 117 -2.75 -7.84 -3.64
CA LEU A 117 -3.88 -7.82 -4.55
C LEU A 117 -4.04 -6.42 -5.20
N LEU A 118 -3.91 -5.36 -4.40
CA LEU A 118 -3.96 -3.98 -4.90
C LEU A 118 -2.86 -3.69 -5.90
N GLN A 119 -1.62 -4.15 -5.67
CA GLN A 119 -0.54 -3.99 -6.64
C GLN A 119 -0.90 -4.62 -8.00
N ALA A 120 -1.48 -5.82 -8.00
CA ALA A 120 -1.94 -6.48 -9.23
C ALA A 120 -3.07 -5.69 -9.92
N ILE A 121 -4.05 -5.20 -9.14
CA ILE A 121 -5.17 -4.38 -9.64
C ILE A 121 -4.65 -3.09 -10.28
N PHE A 122 -3.76 -2.37 -9.59
CA PHE A 122 -3.23 -1.09 -10.06
C PHE A 122 -2.37 -1.26 -11.31
N TYR A 123 -1.55 -2.31 -11.36
CA TYR A 123 -0.77 -2.62 -12.56
C TYR A 123 -1.67 -2.97 -13.76
N ALA A 124 -2.66 -3.83 -13.56
CA ALA A 124 -3.61 -4.16 -14.63
C ALA A 124 -4.34 -2.89 -15.13
N ALA A 125 -4.74 -2.00 -14.24
CA ALA A 125 -5.35 -0.73 -14.60
C ALA A 125 -4.38 0.19 -15.37
N ALA A 126 -3.13 0.31 -14.92
CA ALA A 126 -2.11 1.11 -15.57
C ALA A 126 -1.82 0.63 -16.99
N VAL A 127 -1.81 -0.69 -17.22
CA VAL A 127 -1.67 -1.28 -18.56
C VAL A 127 -2.85 -0.91 -19.47
N GLN A 128 -4.09 -0.91 -18.95
CA GLN A 128 -5.28 -0.52 -19.72
C GLN A 128 -5.30 0.97 -20.10
N MET A 129 -4.71 1.82 -19.27
CA MET A 129 -4.72 3.27 -19.45
C MET A 129 -3.59 3.81 -20.33
N ARG A 130 -2.68 2.96 -20.82
CA ARG A 130 -1.58 3.43 -21.69
C ARG A 130 -2.14 3.94 -23.01
N PRO A 131 -1.64 5.08 -23.54
CA PRO A 131 -1.96 5.53 -24.88
C PRO A 131 -1.63 4.42 -25.90
N SER A 132 -2.49 4.21 -26.89
CA SER A 132 -2.33 3.18 -27.92
C SER A 132 -1.26 3.51 -28.98
N ASP A 133 -0.29 4.37 -28.65
CA ASP A 133 0.65 4.97 -29.60
C ASP A 133 1.81 4.03 -29.99
N ALA A 134 1.49 2.80 -30.37
CA ALA A 134 2.44 1.86 -30.94
C ALA A 134 1.80 1.06 -32.08
N ALA A 135 1.49 1.75 -33.18
CA ALA A 135 1.18 1.13 -34.46
C ALA A 135 2.37 0.36 -35.09
N GLU A 136 3.54 0.25 -34.43
CA GLU A 136 4.74 -0.33 -35.07
C GLU A 136 5.56 -1.32 -34.22
N SER A 137 5.04 -1.86 -33.12
CA SER A 137 5.66 -3.05 -32.52
C SER A 137 4.64 -4.14 -32.21
N SER A 138 4.60 -5.11 -33.11
CA SER A 138 3.80 -6.32 -33.05
C SER A 138 4.14 -7.10 -31.78
N GLN A 139 3.33 -6.97 -30.73
CA GLN A 139 3.13 -7.90 -29.59
C GLN A 139 2.52 -7.23 -28.33
N GLN A 140 2.21 -5.93 -28.34
CA GLN A 140 1.45 -5.31 -27.25
C GLN A 140 -0.03 -5.68 -27.37
N SER A 141 -0.37 -6.87 -26.88
CA SER A 141 -1.76 -7.31 -26.73
C SER A 141 -2.49 -6.29 -25.85
N ALA A 142 -3.47 -5.60 -26.42
CA ALA A 142 -4.52 -4.98 -25.63
C ALA A 142 -5.03 -6.01 -24.61
N LEU A 143 -5.22 -5.59 -23.36
CA LEU A 143 -5.71 -6.49 -22.34
C LEU A 143 -7.06 -7.07 -22.75
N PRO A 144 -7.33 -8.36 -22.46
CA PRO A 144 -8.65 -8.93 -22.71
C PRO A 144 -9.74 -8.09 -22.02
N PRO A 145 -10.88 -7.83 -22.68
CA PRO A 145 -11.99 -7.04 -22.12
C PRO A 145 -12.56 -7.60 -20.80
N SER A 146 -12.28 -8.87 -20.51
CA SER A 146 -12.70 -9.57 -19.29
C SER A 146 -11.97 -9.08 -18.03
N ILE A 147 -10.75 -8.55 -18.17
CA ILE A 147 -9.96 -8.04 -17.05
C ILE A 147 -10.51 -6.67 -16.66
N ARG A 148 -11.21 -6.58 -15.53
CA ARG A 148 -11.89 -5.36 -15.08
C ARG A 148 -11.39 -4.97 -13.68
N PRO A 149 -10.17 -4.42 -13.56
CA PRO A 149 -9.54 -4.14 -12.27
C PRO A 149 -10.36 -3.13 -11.44
N HIS A 150 -10.98 -2.15 -12.12
CA HIS A 150 -11.86 -1.17 -11.50
C HIS A 150 -13.09 -1.78 -10.80
N LEU A 151 -13.63 -2.90 -11.30
CA LEU A 151 -14.77 -3.57 -10.65
C LEU A 151 -14.34 -4.29 -9.37
N VAL A 152 -13.17 -4.93 -9.38
CA VAL A 152 -12.61 -5.58 -8.17
C VAL A 152 -12.29 -4.51 -7.13
N TYR A 153 -11.64 -3.42 -7.51
CA TYR A 153 -11.36 -2.30 -6.62
C TYR A 153 -12.65 -1.67 -6.06
N LYS A 154 -13.67 -1.46 -6.90
CA LYS A 154 -14.96 -0.96 -6.45
C LYS A 154 -15.60 -1.90 -5.43
N ALA A 155 -15.60 -3.21 -5.68
CA ALA A 155 -16.15 -4.19 -4.76
C ALA A 155 -15.43 -4.17 -3.40
N LEU A 156 -14.12 -3.97 -3.38
CA LEU A 156 -13.35 -3.73 -2.15
C LEU A 156 -13.75 -2.40 -1.48
N SER A 157 -13.86 -1.31 -2.25
CA SER A 157 -14.25 0.00 -1.72
C SER A 157 -15.66 -0.01 -1.14
N ASP A 158 -16.60 -0.78 -1.69
CA ASP A 158 -17.97 -0.88 -1.19
C ASP A 158 -18.01 -1.54 0.21
N ARG A 159 -16.95 -2.27 0.62
CA ARG A 159 -16.81 -2.83 1.97
C ARG A 159 -16.60 -1.76 3.06
N ALA A 160 -16.30 -0.51 2.69
CA ALA A 160 -16.24 0.62 3.64
C ALA A 160 -17.56 0.78 4.42
N LEU A 161 -18.71 0.51 3.77
CA LEU A 161 -20.04 0.65 4.37
C LEU A 161 -20.26 -0.26 5.59
N GLN A 162 -19.43 -1.29 5.76
CA GLN A 162 -19.57 -2.24 6.87
C GLN A 162 -18.97 -1.69 8.18
N LEU A 163 -18.11 -0.67 8.11
CA LEU A 163 -17.48 -0.08 9.30
C LEU A 163 -18.40 0.87 10.06
N ASP A 164 -19.34 1.50 9.37
CA ASP A 164 -20.26 2.48 9.97
C ASP A 164 -21.55 1.83 10.52
N GLY A 165 -21.70 0.52 10.32
CA GLY A 165 -22.86 -0.26 10.76
C GLY A 165 -24.19 0.25 10.18
N THR A 166 -25.29 0.01 10.90
CA THR A 166 -26.62 0.53 10.54
C THR A 166 -26.86 1.98 10.99
N ARG A 167 -25.86 2.64 11.57
CA ARG A 167 -25.95 4.03 12.05
C ARG A 167 -25.66 5.02 10.92
N MET A 168 -26.45 4.91 9.85
CA MET A 168 -26.39 5.80 8.68
C MET A 168 -26.69 7.29 8.98
N SER A 169 -26.96 7.66 10.23
CA SER A 169 -27.32 9.00 10.66
C SER A 169 -26.22 9.75 11.43
N GLU A 170 -25.08 9.12 11.71
CA GLU A 170 -23.94 9.79 12.36
C GLU A 170 -23.06 10.49 11.29
N PRO A 171 -22.64 11.75 11.50
CA PRO A 171 -21.81 12.48 10.54
C PRO A 171 -20.34 12.01 10.50
N VAL A 172 -19.98 10.99 11.29
CA VAL A 172 -18.61 10.53 11.50
C VAL A 172 -18.51 9.08 11.05
N SER A 173 -17.63 8.81 10.08
CA SER A 173 -17.41 7.48 9.50
C SER A 173 -16.04 6.94 9.92
N LEU A 174 -15.98 5.70 10.40
CA LEU A 174 -14.72 5.00 10.66
C LEU A 174 -14.03 4.53 9.37
N ALA A 175 -14.75 4.60 8.24
CA ALA A 175 -14.15 4.40 6.93
C ALA A 175 -13.23 5.57 6.50
N ASP A 176 -13.37 6.74 7.11
CA ASP A 176 -12.45 7.87 6.92
C ASP A 176 -11.15 7.62 7.72
N PRO A 177 -9.99 7.51 7.04
CA PRO A 177 -8.71 7.32 7.73
C PRO A 177 -8.38 8.43 8.74
N PHE A 178 -8.80 9.67 8.51
CA PHE A 178 -8.56 10.77 9.45
C PHE A 178 -9.32 10.58 10.75
N VAL A 179 -10.58 10.14 10.66
CA VAL A 179 -11.41 9.82 11.83
C VAL A 179 -10.79 8.65 12.61
N LEU A 180 -10.44 7.56 11.92
CA LEU A 180 -9.82 6.41 12.56
C LEU A 180 -8.49 6.79 13.24
N ALA A 181 -7.66 7.59 12.57
CA ALA A 181 -6.39 8.05 13.14
C ALA A 181 -6.60 8.83 14.44
N ARG A 182 -7.61 9.69 14.49
CA ARG A 182 -7.95 10.44 15.70
C ARG A 182 -8.40 9.53 16.84
N VAL A 183 -9.28 8.55 16.54
CA VAL A 183 -9.72 7.55 17.52
C VAL A 183 -8.49 6.82 18.08
N LEU A 184 -7.60 6.34 17.21
CA LEU A 184 -6.38 5.65 17.60
C LEU A 184 -5.44 6.51 18.45
N ALA A 185 -5.30 7.80 18.13
CA ALA A 185 -4.46 8.71 18.89
C ALA A 185 -5.00 8.98 20.31
N GLU A 186 -6.32 9.05 20.45
CA GLU A 186 -7.02 9.36 21.70
C GLU A 186 -7.25 8.14 22.62
N MET A 187 -7.03 6.91 22.14
CA MET A 187 -7.10 5.70 22.98
C MET A 187 -6.12 5.75 24.15
N ASP A 188 -6.47 5.14 25.29
CA ASP A 188 -5.52 4.86 26.35
C ASP A 188 -4.50 3.78 25.91
N ASP A 189 -3.39 3.66 26.64
CA ASP A 189 -2.27 2.79 26.26
C ASP A 189 -2.66 1.30 26.22
N ASP A 190 -3.49 0.83 27.17
CA ASP A 190 -3.91 -0.57 27.25
C ASP A 190 -4.89 -0.92 26.11
N THR A 191 -5.76 0.01 25.74
CA THR A 191 -6.66 -0.13 24.59
C THR A 191 -5.87 -0.10 23.28
N TYR A 192 -4.95 0.85 23.12
CA TYR A 192 -4.12 0.99 21.91
C TYR A 192 -3.17 -0.20 21.70
N ALA A 193 -2.66 -0.80 22.79
CA ALA A 193 -1.83 -1.99 22.75
C ALA A 193 -2.58 -3.22 22.18
N ARG A 194 -3.92 -3.24 22.26
CA ARG A 194 -4.80 -4.31 21.74
C ARG A 194 -5.52 -3.92 20.45
N ARG A 195 -5.05 -2.88 19.75
CA ARG A 195 -5.71 -2.37 18.54
C ARG A 195 -5.77 -3.39 17.41
N ASP A 196 -4.84 -4.33 17.35
CA ASP A 196 -4.86 -5.46 16.42
C ASP A 196 -6.13 -6.32 16.57
N VAL A 197 -6.55 -6.54 17.82
CA VAL A 197 -7.80 -7.24 18.15
C VAL A 197 -9.02 -6.35 17.86
N LEU A 198 -8.95 -5.06 18.22
CA LEU A 198 -10.07 -4.13 18.04
C LEU A 198 -10.36 -3.83 16.56
N LEU A 199 -9.31 -3.78 15.75
CA LEU A 199 -9.36 -3.51 14.31
C LEU A 199 -9.27 -4.81 13.49
N ALA A 200 -9.54 -5.96 14.10
CA ALA A 200 -9.53 -7.24 13.39
C ALA A 200 -10.46 -7.18 12.16
N GLY A 201 -9.88 -7.43 10.99
CA GLY A 201 -10.57 -7.35 9.69
C GLY A 201 -10.75 -5.94 9.12
N ALA A 202 -10.44 -4.88 9.87
CA ALA A 202 -10.31 -3.54 9.29
C ALA A 202 -8.99 -3.43 8.53
N ARG A 203 -9.04 -2.87 7.31
CA ARG A 203 -7.89 -2.72 6.41
C ARG A 203 -7.91 -1.34 5.78
N TRP A 204 -6.75 -0.80 5.47
CA TRP A 204 -6.64 0.40 4.64
C TRP A 204 -6.60 0.01 3.15
N LEU A 205 -7.50 0.62 2.38
CA LEU A 205 -7.60 0.57 0.93
C LEU A 205 -6.99 1.85 0.36
N ALA A 206 -5.87 1.71 -0.33
CA ALA A 206 -5.13 2.82 -0.91
C ALA A 206 -5.87 3.51 -2.07
N PRO A 207 -5.67 4.83 -2.26
CA PRO A 207 -6.34 5.62 -3.29
C PRO A 207 -5.96 5.15 -4.71
N TRP A 208 -6.96 5.07 -5.59
CA TRP A 208 -6.82 4.49 -6.93
C TRP A 208 -5.85 5.26 -7.82
N ASP A 209 -6.11 6.56 -8.06
CA ASP A 209 -5.38 7.34 -9.06
C ASP A 209 -3.88 7.44 -8.77
N VAL A 210 -3.54 7.60 -7.49
CA VAL A 210 -2.15 7.68 -7.02
C VAL A 210 -1.37 6.43 -7.39
N PHE A 211 -1.90 5.26 -7.03
CA PHE A 211 -1.17 4.01 -7.17
C PHE A 211 -1.24 3.43 -8.59
N VAL A 212 -2.32 3.69 -9.33
CA VAL A 212 -2.34 3.43 -10.78
C VAL A 212 -1.30 4.28 -11.50
N GLY A 213 -1.18 5.57 -11.15
CA GLY A 213 -0.15 6.46 -11.70
C GLY A 213 1.27 5.94 -11.44
N LYS A 214 1.55 5.49 -10.21
CA LYS A 214 2.85 4.87 -9.86
C LYS A 214 3.10 3.58 -10.64
N ALA A 215 2.07 2.75 -10.83
CA ALA A 215 2.20 1.47 -11.52
C ALA A 215 2.57 1.61 -13.02
N GLN A 216 2.35 2.78 -13.62
CA GLN A 216 2.76 3.06 -15.01
C GLN A 216 4.29 2.97 -15.20
N ALA A 217 5.08 3.17 -14.14
CA ALA A 217 6.54 3.12 -14.18
C ALA A 217 7.12 1.69 -14.05
N TRP A 218 6.33 0.71 -13.62
CA TRP A 218 6.85 -0.59 -13.18
C TRP A 218 7.51 -1.41 -14.27
N ASP A 219 7.10 -1.27 -15.54
CA ASP A 219 7.74 -1.95 -16.66
C ASP A 219 9.17 -1.48 -16.88
N ARG A 220 9.37 -0.16 -16.84
CA ARG A 220 10.69 0.46 -16.97
C ARG A 220 11.60 0.02 -15.82
N ASP A 221 11.04 -0.04 -14.62
CA ASP A 221 11.81 -0.33 -13.41
C ASP A 221 11.97 -1.86 -13.18
N GLY A 222 11.23 -2.69 -13.91
CA GLY A 222 11.23 -4.14 -13.72
C GLY A 222 10.68 -4.58 -12.36
N ALA A 223 9.77 -3.80 -11.78
CA ALA A 223 9.12 -4.09 -10.50
C ALA A 223 8.16 -5.28 -10.60
N ALA A 224 7.60 -5.76 -9.48
CA ALA A 224 6.64 -6.86 -9.51
C ALA A 224 5.47 -6.58 -10.47
N PHE A 225 4.86 -7.65 -10.98
CA PHE A 225 3.79 -7.64 -12.00
C PHE A 225 4.19 -7.17 -13.40
N SER A 226 5.28 -6.39 -13.58
CA SER A 226 5.80 -5.96 -14.90
C SER A 226 6.09 -7.10 -15.89
N ARG A 227 6.43 -8.28 -15.36
CA ARG A 227 6.75 -9.48 -16.15
C ARG A 227 5.55 -10.40 -16.39
N LEU A 228 4.37 -10.04 -15.88
CA LEU A 228 3.19 -10.86 -16.08
C LEU A 228 2.65 -10.61 -17.48
N ASP A 229 2.54 -11.70 -18.23
CA ASP A 229 1.75 -11.70 -19.46
C ASP A 229 0.26 -11.79 -19.10
N LEU A 230 -0.34 -10.61 -18.95
CA LEU A 230 -1.74 -10.47 -18.63
C LEU A 230 -2.68 -11.05 -19.71
N SER A 231 -2.21 -11.27 -20.94
CA SER A 231 -3.02 -11.91 -21.99
C SER A 231 -3.32 -13.39 -21.68
N THR A 232 -2.47 -14.03 -20.85
CA THR A 232 -2.66 -15.43 -20.45
C THR A 232 -3.69 -15.63 -19.35
N TRP A 233 -4.19 -14.56 -18.73
CA TRP A 233 -5.04 -14.65 -17.55
C TRP A 233 -6.38 -15.35 -17.79
N GLU A 234 -6.98 -15.19 -18.98
CA GLU A 234 -8.20 -15.94 -19.33
C GLU A 234 -7.96 -17.45 -19.39
N SER A 235 -6.81 -17.86 -19.92
CA SER A 235 -6.39 -19.26 -19.97
C SER A 235 -6.15 -19.82 -18.57
N ILE A 236 -5.50 -19.05 -17.69
CA ILE A 236 -5.27 -19.43 -16.29
C ILE A 236 -6.60 -19.57 -15.53
N ALA A 237 -7.55 -18.65 -15.76
CA ALA A 237 -8.86 -18.67 -15.12
C ALA A 237 -9.75 -19.84 -15.59
N GLY A 238 -9.32 -20.61 -16.60
CA GLY A 238 -10.12 -21.69 -17.18
C GLY A 238 -11.32 -21.21 -17.99
N ASN A 239 -11.41 -19.91 -18.27
CA ASN A 239 -12.42 -19.35 -19.16
C ASN A 239 -12.04 -19.71 -20.60
N ARG A 240 -12.51 -20.87 -21.07
CA ARG A 240 -12.53 -21.17 -22.50
C ARG A 240 -13.58 -20.26 -23.12
N GLY A 241 -13.14 -19.32 -23.96
CA GLY A 241 -14.04 -18.55 -24.83
C GLY A 241 -14.89 -19.44 -25.71
#